data_AF-A0A1H3SCS6-F1
#
_entry.id   AF-A0A1H3SCS6-F1
#
_cell.length_a   1.000
_cell.length_b   1.000
_cell.length_c   1.000
_cell.angle_alpha   90.00
_cell.angle_beta   90.00
_cell.angle_gamma   90.00
#
_symmetry.space_group_name_H-M   'P 1'
#
loop_
_entity.id
_entity.type
_entity.pdbx_description
1 polymer ?
#
loop_
_entity_poly.entity_id
_entity_poly.type
_entity_poly.pdbx_seq_one_letter_code
_entity_poly.pdbx_strand_id
1 'polypeptide(L)'
;MTADEERRRRWRLALGEPADESLGQPNGRDAAMDAAMAALYDRGPDGEGNGAPKDGTRRSAGLGASAPRVARWLGDIREYFPQSVVRVMQTDAIERLNLTRLLLEPEMLSAVEPDVHLVGTLLSLNAVMPDKTRDLARQVVRQVVDDLEKRIAQKARAAVTGALNRASRIERPRHGDIDWNRTIRANLRHYQPAYRTVVPERLIGYGRRGNAVQRDVILCVDQSGSMASSVVYSGVFASVLASLRTLRTSLVVFDTSVVDLTEHLSDPVDVLFGTQLGGGTDINRAIAYSQRLVTRPRETIFVLVSDLYEGGARDEMLRRVAELVGAGVQVVALLALSDDGAPSYDHDNAAALGSLGVPAFACTPDMFPELMAAAIQRHDLRAFAEREGAQRAHGS
;
A
#
# COMPACT_ATOMS: atom_id res chain seq x y z
N MET A 1 32.54 -27.88 4.00
CA MET A 1 32.40 -27.34 2.63
C MET A 1 33.37 -26.20 2.45
N THR A 2 34.18 -26.27 1.41
CA THR A 2 35.06 -25.17 1.00
C THR A 2 34.22 -24.08 0.31
N ALA A 3 34.73 -22.84 0.27
CA ALA A 3 34.02 -21.73 -0.39
C ALA A 3 33.79 -21.99 -1.89
N ASP A 4 34.63 -22.81 -2.52
CA ASP A 4 34.52 -23.18 -3.94
C ASP A 4 33.39 -24.21 -4.17
N GLU A 5 33.24 -25.17 -3.26
CA GLU A 5 32.15 -26.15 -3.28
C GLU A 5 30.79 -25.49 -3.04
N GLU A 6 30.69 -24.57 -2.08
CA GLU A 6 29.44 -23.83 -1.82
C GLU A 6 29.08 -22.93 -3.00
N ARG A 7 30.06 -22.32 -3.68
CA ARG A 7 29.83 -21.53 -4.89
C ARG A 7 29.30 -22.41 -6.02
N ARG A 8 29.90 -23.57 -6.28
CA ARG A 8 29.43 -24.52 -7.31
C ARG A 8 28.03 -25.04 -7.02
N ARG A 9 27.74 -25.37 -5.76
CA ARG A 9 26.41 -25.80 -5.30
C ARG A 9 25.34 -24.74 -5.60
N ARG A 10 25.58 -23.47 -5.29
CA ARG A 10 24.65 -22.36 -5.57
C ARG A 10 24.43 -22.15 -7.07
N TRP A 11 25.50 -22.20 -7.87
CA TRP A 11 25.39 -22.09 -9.32
C TRP A 11 24.62 -23.27 -9.94
N ARG A 12 24.81 -24.49 -9.43
CA ARG A 12 24.04 -25.65 -9.91
C ARG A 12 22.54 -25.46 -9.62
N LEU A 13 22.17 -25.08 -8.40
CA LEU A 13 20.78 -24.84 -8.03
C LEU A 13 20.15 -23.68 -8.82
N ALA A 14 20.92 -22.63 -9.12
CA ALA A 14 20.41 -21.49 -9.90
C ALA A 14 20.21 -21.79 -11.39
N LEU A 15 21.02 -22.70 -11.96
CA LEU A 15 21.00 -23.04 -13.38
C LEU A 15 20.07 -24.23 -13.73
N GLY A 16 19.58 -24.96 -12.73
CA GLY A 16 18.62 -26.07 -12.91
C GLY A 16 19.18 -27.28 -13.67
N GLU A 17 18.28 -28.12 -14.19
CA GLU A 17 18.60 -29.34 -14.96
C GLU A 17 19.66 -29.14 -16.07
N PRO A 18 19.68 -28.02 -16.84
CA PRO A 18 20.71 -27.78 -17.86
C PRO A 18 22.16 -27.77 -17.35
N ALA A 19 22.38 -27.59 -16.05
CA ALA A 19 23.71 -27.58 -15.44
C ALA A 19 24.21 -28.95 -14.96
N ASP A 20 23.42 -30.02 -15.10
CA ASP A 20 23.78 -31.37 -14.63
C ASP A 20 25.07 -31.91 -15.24
N GLU A 21 25.26 -31.72 -16.55
CA GLU A 21 26.46 -32.21 -17.24
C GLU A 21 27.75 -31.51 -16.77
N SER A 22 27.64 -30.26 -16.31
CA SER A 22 28.81 -29.43 -15.97
C SER A 22 29.09 -29.35 -14.47
N LEU A 23 28.06 -29.46 -13.63
CA LEU A 23 28.14 -29.23 -12.18
C LEU A 23 27.68 -30.43 -11.34
N GLY A 24 27.14 -31.48 -11.96
CA GLY A 24 26.69 -32.71 -11.30
C GLY A 24 25.28 -32.61 -10.72
N GLN A 25 24.72 -33.77 -10.35
CA GLN A 25 23.35 -33.87 -9.82
C GLN A 25 23.29 -33.51 -8.33
N PRO A 26 22.29 -32.71 -7.91
CA PRO A 26 22.06 -32.42 -6.50
C PRO A 26 21.60 -33.67 -5.76
N ASN A 27 21.91 -33.75 -4.46
CA ASN A 27 21.55 -34.89 -3.62
C ASN A 27 20.92 -34.44 -2.29
N GLY A 28 20.16 -35.34 -1.66
CA GLY A 28 19.50 -35.08 -0.37
C GLY A 28 18.60 -33.84 -0.40
N ARG A 29 18.89 -32.88 0.51
CA ARG A 29 18.13 -31.63 0.64
C ARG A 29 18.21 -30.75 -0.61
N ASP A 30 19.32 -30.79 -1.34
CA ASP A 30 19.51 -29.98 -2.54
C ASP A 30 18.69 -30.51 -3.71
N ALA A 31 18.47 -31.83 -3.79
CA ALA A 31 17.61 -32.42 -4.80
C ALA A 31 16.14 -32.02 -4.61
N ALA A 32 15.70 -31.92 -3.34
CA ALA A 32 14.35 -31.44 -3.02
C ALA A 32 14.18 -29.95 -3.36
N MET A 33 15.20 -29.13 -3.11
CA MET A 33 15.24 -27.71 -3.50
C MET A 33 15.19 -27.53 -5.03
N ASP A 34 16.03 -28.28 -5.76
CA ASP A 34 16.10 -28.25 -7.23
C ASP A 34 14.76 -28.67 -7.83
N ALA A 35 14.15 -29.75 -7.33
CA ALA A 35 12.83 -30.21 -7.78
C ALA A 35 11.71 -29.19 -7.51
N ALA A 36 11.76 -28.50 -6.36
CA ALA A 36 10.80 -27.45 -6.03
C ALA A 36 10.96 -26.22 -6.95
N MET A 37 12.19 -25.83 -7.28
CA MET A 37 12.46 -24.74 -8.23
C MET A 37 12.07 -25.12 -9.67
N ALA A 38 12.44 -26.33 -10.12
CA ALA A 38 12.12 -26.83 -11.46
C ALA A 38 10.61 -26.90 -11.72
N ALA A 39 9.83 -27.32 -10.72
CA ALA A 39 8.37 -27.37 -10.82
C ALA A 39 7.72 -26.00 -11.13
N LEU A 40 8.39 -24.91 -10.76
CA LEU A 40 7.93 -23.53 -10.97
C LEU A 40 8.55 -22.88 -12.20
N TYR A 41 9.87 -22.99 -12.38
CA TYR A 41 10.62 -22.19 -13.36
C TYR A 41 10.91 -22.92 -14.68
N ASP A 42 10.96 -24.26 -14.68
CA ASP A 42 11.24 -25.05 -15.90
C ASP A 42 9.97 -25.39 -16.70
N ARG A 43 8.80 -24.98 -16.19
CA ARG A 43 7.52 -25.15 -16.87
C ARG A 43 7.21 -23.90 -17.70
N GLY A 44 7.58 -23.92 -18.97
CA GLY A 44 7.32 -22.82 -19.91
C GLY A 44 5.82 -22.48 -20.08
N PRO A 45 5.49 -21.24 -20.50
CA PRO A 45 4.11 -20.78 -20.72
C PRO A 45 3.41 -21.51 -21.88
N ASP A 46 4.18 -22.07 -22.81
CA ASP A 46 3.69 -23.03 -23.79
C ASP A 46 3.96 -24.44 -23.24
N GLY A 47 2.89 -25.20 -23.01
CA GLY A 47 2.91 -26.54 -22.40
C GLY A 47 3.59 -27.63 -23.21
N GLU A 48 4.77 -27.37 -23.78
CA GLU A 48 5.65 -28.34 -24.44
C GLU A 48 7.08 -28.20 -23.91
N GLY A 49 7.24 -28.40 -22.61
CA GLY A 49 8.54 -28.58 -21.95
C GLY A 49 8.91 -30.06 -21.87
N ASN A 50 9.93 -30.40 -22.65
CA ASN A 50 10.56 -31.69 -22.89
C ASN A 50 10.72 -32.58 -21.64
N GLY A 51 9.86 -33.58 -21.48
CA GLY A 51 9.93 -34.56 -20.40
C GLY A 51 9.05 -35.75 -20.71
N ALA A 52 9.41 -36.52 -21.73
CA ALA A 52 8.69 -37.72 -22.13
C ALA A 52 8.58 -38.71 -20.96
N PRO A 53 7.38 -39.04 -20.44
CA PRO A 53 7.17 -40.29 -19.77
C PRO A 53 6.93 -41.32 -20.88
N LYS A 54 7.84 -42.29 -21.02
CA LYS A 54 7.54 -43.55 -21.69
C LYS A 54 6.47 -44.29 -20.86
N ASP A 55 5.20 -43.92 -21.03
CA ASP A 55 4.13 -44.89 -21.24
C ASP A 55 2.81 -44.21 -21.58
N GLY A 56 2.12 -44.77 -22.57
CA GLY A 56 0.93 -44.18 -23.16
C GLY A 56 -0.25 -44.13 -22.20
N THR A 57 -0.69 -42.92 -21.85
CA THR A 57 -2.10 -42.61 -21.61
C THR A 57 -2.29 -41.10 -21.74
N ARG A 58 -2.92 -40.66 -22.83
CA ARG A 58 -3.39 -39.28 -23.00
C ARG A 58 -4.37 -38.97 -21.85
N ARG A 59 -3.92 -38.23 -20.84
CA ARG A 59 -4.82 -37.63 -19.85
C ARG A 59 -5.13 -36.22 -20.28
N SER A 60 -6.40 -36.01 -20.60
CA SER A 60 -7.01 -34.72 -20.82
C SER A 60 -6.77 -33.81 -19.62
N ALA A 61 -6.41 -32.56 -19.92
CA ALA A 61 -6.26 -31.48 -18.96
C ALA A 61 -7.62 -31.13 -18.34
N GLY A 62 -7.89 -31.71 -17.18
CA GLY A 62 -8.89 -31.24 -16.23
C GLY A 62 -8.18 -30.82 -14.94
N LEU A 63 -8.35 -29.58 -14.51
CA LEU A 63 -7.71 -28.94 -13.35
C LEU A 63 -8.10 -29.53 -11.98
N GLY A 64 -8.59 -30.78 -11.91
CA GLY A 64 -8.94 -31.44 -10.65
C GLY A 64 -7.82 -32.25 -10.01
N ALA A 65 -6.74 -32.58 -10.75
CA ALA A 65 -5.66 -33.45 -10.26
C ALA A 65 -4.40 -32.70 -9.77
N SER A 66 -4.42 -31.37 -9.81
CA SER A 66 -3.24 -30.53 -9.56
C SER A 66 -3.14 -30.01 -8.12
N ALA A 67 -4.25 -29.80 -7.43
CA ALA A 67 -4.24 -29.16 -6.11
C ALA A 67 -3.40 -29.89 -5.03
N PRO A 68 -3.48 -31.23 -4.87
CA PRO A 68 -2.69 -31.91 -3.84
C PRO A 68 -1.17 -31.85 -4.10
N ARG A 69 -0.78 -31.79 -5.39
CA ARG A 69 0.63 -31.68 -5.79
C ARG A 69 1.16 -30.27 -5.54
N VAL A 70 0.35 -29.25 -5.79
CA VAL A 70 0.70 -27.85 -5.52
C VAL A 70 0.74 -27.58 -4.01
N ALA A 71 -0.22 -28.10 -3.23
CA ALA A 71 -0.21 -27.98 -1.76
C ALA A 71 1.04 -28.62 -1.14
N ARG A 72 1.43 -29.80 -1.64
CA ARG A 72 2.67 -30.46 -1.23
C ARG A 72 3.91 -29.64 -1.60
N TRP A 73 3.98 -29.12 -2.82
CA TRP A 73 5.06 -28.25 -3.28
C TRP A 73 5.19 -26.96 -2.44
N LEU A 74 4.06 -26.34 -2.07
CA LEU A 74 4.04 -25.18 -1.15
C LEU A 74 4.58 -25.55 0.24
N GLY A 75 4.24 -26.76 0.73
CA GLY A 75 4.81 -27.31 1.96
C GLY A 75 6.32 -27.53 1.88
N ASP A 76 6.78 -28.12 0.77
CA ASP A 76 8.20 -28.40 0.53
C ASP A 76 9.01 -27.09 0.48
N ILE A 77 8.53 -26.04 -0.19
CA ILE A 77 9.24 -24.75 -0.24
C ILE A 77 9.41 -24.12 1.15
N ARG A 78 8.41 -24.25 2.04
CA ARG A 78 8.49 -23.76 3.42
C ARG A 78 9.51 -24.51 4.28
N GLU A 79 9.75 -25.79 3.99
CA GLU A 79 10.76 -26.58 4.68
C GLU A 79 12.18 -26.18 4.27
N TYR A 80 12.36 -25.85 2.99
CA TYR A 80 13.68 -25.70 2.40
C TYR A 80 14.17 -24.24 2.31
N PHE A 81 13.29 -23.25 2.16
CA PHE A 81 13.67 -21.87 1.89
C PHE A 81 13.32 -20.89 3.04
N PRO A 82 14.11 -19.81 3.24
CA PRO A 82 13.76 -18.72 4.15
C PRO A 82 12.46 -18.02 3.73
N GLN A 83 11.68 -17.50 4.70
CA GLN A 83 10.37 -16.89 4.44
C GLN A 83 10.37 -15.81 3.36
N SER A 84 11.41 -14.98 3.28
CA SER A 84 11.51 -13.95 2.24
C SER A 84 11.57 -14.52 0.83
N VAL A 85 12.22 -15.67 0.64
CA VAL A 85 12.33 -16.36 -0.65
C VAL A 85 11.05 -17.13 -0.97
N VAL A 86 10.44 -17.75 0.05
CA VAL A 86 9.14 -18.44 -0.08
C VAL A 86 8.09 -17.50 -0.66
N ARG A 87 7.99 -16.27 -0.15
CA ARG A 87 7.04 -15.26 -0.64
C ARG A 87 7.20 -14.97 -2.13
N VAL A 88 8.43 -14.68 -2.57
CA VAL A 88 8.73 -14.40 -3.99
C VAL A 88 8.36 -15.60 -4.87
N MET A 89 8.78 -16.81 -4.48
CA MET A 89 8.44 -18.04 -5.24
C MET A 89 6.93 -18.32 -5.28
N GLN A 90 6.21 -17.97 -4.22
CA GLN A 90 4.75 -18.13 -4.16
C GLN A 90 4.04 -17.11 -5.06
N THR A 91 4.46 -15.85 -5.04
CA THR A 91 3.98 -14.81 -5.96
C THR A 91 4.14 -15.25 -7.41
N ASP A 92 5.36 -15.66 -7.79
CA ASP A 92 5.68 -16.14 -9.13
C ASP A 92 4.81 -17.34 -9.53
N ALA A 93 4.52 -18.24 -8.60
CA ALA A 93 3.68 -19.41 -8.85
C ALA A 93 2.21 -19.05 -9.10
N ILE A 94 1.66 -18.11 -8.33
CA ILE A 94 0.28 -17.67 -8.50
C ILE A 94 0.08 -17.06 -9.88
N GLU A 95 1.02 -16.23 -10.32
CA GLU A 95 0.99 -15.55 -11.61
C GLU A 95 1.26 -16.49 -12.78
N ARG A 96 2.33 -17.30 -12.72
CA ARG A 96 2.77 -18.15 -13.84
C ARG A 96 1.92 -19.40 -14.01
N LEU A 97 1.46 -20.00 -12.92
CA LEU A 97 0.75 -21.29 -12.96
C LEU A 97 -0.79 -21.13 -12.92
N ASN A 98 -1.31 -19.89 -13.02
CA ASN A 98 -2.75 -19.59 -13.00
C ASN A 98 -3.46 -20.26 -11.79
N LEU A 99 -2.77 -20.30 -10.63
CA LEU A 99 -3.26 -20.96 -9.41
C LEU A 99 -4.39 -20.19 -8.73
N THR A 100 -4.79 -19.04 -9.28
CA THR A 100 -5.89 -18.17 -8.81
C THR A 100 -7.17 -18.96 -8.55
N ARG A 101 -7.52 -19.93 -9.41
CA ARG A 101 -8.71 -20.78 -9.18
C ARG A 101 -8.51 -21.82 -8.08
N LEU A 102 -7.28 -22.29 -7.85
CA LEU A 102 -6.96 -23.25 -6.80
C LEU A 102 -6.91 -22.60 -5.42
N LEU A 103 -6.74 -21.28 -5.34
CA LEU A 103 -6.94 -20.50 -4.10
C LEU A 103 -8.41 -20.49 -3.64
N LEU A 104 -9.35 -21.03 -4.42
CA LEU A 104 -10.72 -21.25 -3.96
C LEU A 104 -10.88 -22.54 -3.12
N GLU A 105 -9.86 -23.41 -3.14
CA GLU A 105 -9.85 -24.65 -2.37
C GLU A 105 -9.33 -24.40 -0.93
N PRO A 106 -10.05 -24.84 0.11
CA PRO A 106 -9.68 -24.63 1.52
C PRO A 106 -8.28 -25.12 1.90
N GLU A 107 -7.87 -26.26 1.34
CA GLU A 107 -6.57 -26.88 1.60
C GLU A 107 -5.43 -26.02 1.07
N MET A 108 -5.63 -25.38 -0.09
CA MET A 108 -4.67 -24.48 -0.71
C MET A 108 -4.54 -23.16 0.04
N LEU A 109 -5.67 -22.55 0.43
CA LEU A 109 -5.67 -21.32 1.24
C LEU A 109 -4.90 -21.46 2.56
N SER A 110 -4.99 -22.64 3.18
CA SER A 110 -4.31 -22.93 4.45
C SER A 110 -2.80 -23.15 4.28
N ALA A 111 -2.35 -23.48 3.07
CA ALA A 111 -0.94 -23.79 2.78
C ALA A 111 -0.12 -22.55 2.40
N VAL A 112 -0.76 -21.53 1.82
CA VAL A 112 -0.12 -20.29 1.34
C VAL A 112 0.23 -19.36 2.51
N GLU A 113 1.37 -18.67 2.44
CA GLU A 113 1.73 -17.68 3.45
C GLU A 113 0.87 -16.41 3.25
N PRO A 114 0.21 -15.89 4.31
CA PRO A 114 -0.56 -14.66 4.19
C PRO A 114 0.35 -13.46 3.93
N ASP A 115 0.18 -12.82 2.77
CA ASP A 115 0.83 -11.55 2.43
C ASP A 115 -0.15 -10.60 1.71
N VAL A 116 0.31 -9.37 1.44
CA VAL A 116 -0.52 -8.33 0.82
C VAL A 116 -0.91 -8.67 -0.63
N HIS A 117 -0.04 -9.39 -1.35
CA HIS A 117 -0.31 -9.78 -2.74
C HIS A 117 -1.38 -10.87 -2.81
N LEU A 118 -1.36 -11.84 -1.88
CA LEU A 118 -2.41 -12.83 -1.71
C LEU A 118 -3.74 -12.14 -1.39
N VAL A 119 -3.76 -11.15 -0.50
CA VAL A 119 -4.98 -10.37 -0.21
C VAL A 119 -5.52 -9.74 -1.50
N GLY A 120 -4.67 -9.07 -2.29
CA GLY A 120 -5.06 -8.52 -3.58
C GLY A 120 -5.66 -9.56 -4.52
N THR A 121 -5.04 -10.75 -4.58
CA THR A 121 -5.53 -11.88 -5.38
C THR A 121 -6.90 -12.37 -4.89
N LEU A 122 -7.09 -12.55 -3.58
CA LEU A 122 -8.36 -12.98 -2.99
C LEU A 122 -9.49 -11.96 -3.22
N LEU A 123 -9.17 -10.68 -3.17
CA LEU A 123 -10.12 -9.59 -3.47
C LEU A 123 -10.54 -9.60 -4.95
N SER A 124 -9.63 -9.89 -5.88
CA SER A 124 -9.96 -10.03 -7.30
C SER A 124 -10.92 -11.21 -7.57
N LEU A 125 -10.86 -12.23 -6.71
CA LEU A 125 -11.72 -13.42 -6.78
C LEU A 125 -13.02 -13.29 -5.97
N ASN A 126 -13.24 -12.18 -5.25
CA ASN A 126 -14.36 -12.00 -4.32
C ASN A 126 -15.73 -12.27 -4.98
N ALA A 127 -15.91 -11.89 -6.25
CA ALA A 127 -17.17 -12.09 -6.98
C ALA A 127 -17.46 -13.56 -7.35
N VAL A 128 -16.43 -14.40 -7.48
CA VAL A 128 -16.52 -15.80 -7.95
C VAL A 128 -16.33 -16.81 -6.82
N MET A 129 -16.07 -16.34 -5.60
CA MET A 129 -15.75 -17.17 -4.44
C MET A 129 -17.00 -17.78 -3.81
N PRO A 130 -17.04 -19.10 -3.55
CA PRO A 130 -18.13 -19.72 -2.79
C PRO A 130 -18.20 -19.21 -1.35
N ASP A 131 -19.40 -19.12 -0.76
CA ASP A 131 -19.60 -18.56 0.59
C ASP A 131 -18.72 -19.22 1.67
N LYS A 132 -18.58 -20.56 1.62
CA LYS A 132 -17.72 -21.30 2.58
C LYS A 132 -16.24 -20.93 2.46
N THR A 133 -15.77 -20.64 1.26
CA THR A 133 -14.38 -20.21 1.00
C THR A 133 -14.19 -18.75 1.40
N ARG A 134 -15.24 -17.93 1.31
CA ARG A 134 -15.23 -16.52 1.68
C ARG A 134 -14.88 -16.28 3.14
N ASP A 135 -15.40 -17.11 4.04
CA ASP A 135 -15.08 -17.02 5.47
C ASP A 135 -13.61 -17.34 5.76
N LEU A 136 -13.05 -18.35 5.08
CA LEU A 136 -11.62 -18.69 5.19
C LEU A 136 -10.75 -17.58 4.62
N ALA A 137 -11.10 -17.04 3.45
CA ALA A 137 -10.41 -15.90 2.85
C ALA A 137 -10.46 -14.68 3.79
N ARG A 138 -11.61 -14.39 4.42
CA ARG A 138 -11.74 -13.32 5.43
C ARG A 138 -10.80 -13.52 6.62
N GLN A 139 -10.60 -14.76 7.09
CA GLN A 139 -9.66 -15.05 8.18
C GLN A 139 -8.21 -14.80 7.76
N VAL A 140 -7.82 -15.24 6.55
CA VAL A 140 -6.48 -15.00 6.00
C VAL A 140 -6.22 -13.50 5.82
N VAL A 141 -7.18 -12.77 5.23
CA VAL A 141 -7.10 -11.32 5.07
C VAL A 141 -6.98 -10.62 6.42
N ARG A 142 -7.78 -11.03 7.42
CA ARG A 142 -7.71 -10.47 8.77
C ARG A 142 -6.33 -10.63 9.40
N GLN A 143 -5.68 -11.79 9.23
CA GLN A 143 -4.33 -11.99 9.74
C GLN A 143 -3.33 -10.98 9.15
N VAL A 144 -3.36 -10.77 7.83
CA VAL A 144 -2.48 -9.80 7.15
C VAL A 144 -2.79 -8.37 7.60
N VAL A 145 -4.08 -8.03 7.69
CA VAL A 145 -4.56 -6.72 8.10
C VAL A 145 -4.16 -6.40 9.55
N ASP A 146 -4.31 -7.35 10.47
CA ASP A 146 -3.96 -7.19 11.88
C ASP A 146 -2.45 -6.95 12.05
N ASP A 147 -1.61 -7.68 11.31
CA ASP A 147 -0.16 -7.52 11.36
C ASP A 147 0.28 -6.19 10.74
N LEU A 148 -0.38 -5.79 9.66
CA LEU A 148 -0.15 -4.49 9.03
C LEU A 148 -0.59 -3.34 9.94
N GLU A 149 -1.74 -3.46 10.60
CA GLU A 149 -2.22 -2.47 11.56
C GLU A 149 -1.25 -2.35 12.73
N LYS A 150 -0.79 -3.46 13.32
CA LYS A 150 0.20 -3.42 14.42
C LYS A 150 1.47 -2.66 14.04
N ARG A 151 1.97 -2.86 12.81
CA ARG A 151 3.17 -2.20 12.30
C ARG A 151 2.97 -0.70 12.06
N ILE A 152 1.85 -0.32 11.43
CA ILE A 152 1.64 1.06 10.96
C ILE A 152 0.95 1.94 11.99
N ALA A 153 0.03 1.40 12.78
CA ALA A 153 -0.90 2.20 13.56
C ALA A 153 -0.23 3.04 14.64
N GLN A 154 0.79 2.52 15.33
CA GLN A 154 1.49 3.31 16.35
C GLN A 154 2.18 4.54 15.74
N LYS A 155 2.93 4.35 14.64
CA LYS A 155 3.63 5.44 13.93
C LYS A 155 2.63 6.44 13.36
N ALA A 156 1.56 5.96 12.71
CA ALA A 156 0.48 6.78 12.17
C ALA A 156 -0.20 7.63 13.25
N ARG A 157 -0.69 7.01 14.33
CA ARG A 157 -1.36 7.72 15.43
C ARG A 157 -0.43 8.76 16.06
N ALA A 158 0.83 8.42 16.32
CA ALA A 158 1.79 9.35 16.92
C ALA A 158 2.10 10.55 15.99
N ALA A 159 2.41 10.30 14.72
CA ALA A 159 2.76 11.34 13.75
C ALA A 159 1.58 12.29 13.49
N VAL A 160 0.40 11.73 13.23
CA VAL A 160 -0.83 12.48 12.92
C VAL A 160 -1.33 13.25 14.15
N THR A 161 -1.42 12.62 15.32
CA THR A 161 -1.84 13.32 16.55
C THR A 161 -0.86 14.42 16.92
N GLY A 162 0.45 14.17 16.77
CA GLY A 162 1.48 15.17 16.99
C GLY A 162 1.40 16.35 16.00
N ALA A 163 1.02 16.09 14.75
CA ALA A 163 0.79 17.12 13.73
C ALA A 163 -0.47 17.94 14.04
N LEU A 164 -1.58 17.31 14.41
CA LEU A 164 -2.83 17.98 14.79
C LEU A 164 -2.63 18.87 16.03
N ASN A 165 -1.91 18.38 17.03
CA ASN A 165 -1.56 19.16 18.23
C ASN A 165 -0.65 20.36 17.93
N ARG A 166 0.14 20.30 16.85
CA ARG A 166 0.94 21.44 16.38
C ARG A 166 0.10 22.41 15.56
N ALA A 167 -0.70 21.90 14.63
CA ALA A 167 -1.53 22.68 13.72
C ALA A 167 -2.68 23.42 14.44
N SER A 168 -3.15 22.91 15.57
CA SER A 168 -4.18 23.55 16.40
C SER A 168 -3.68 24.74 17.21
N ARG A 169 -2.36 25.00 17.28
CA ARG A 169 -1.80 26.10 18.08
C ARG A 169 -2.18 27.47 17.52
N ILE A 170 -2.36 28.43 18.42
CA ILE A 170 -2.86 29.76 18.09
C ILE A 170 -1.82 30.81 18.51
N GLU A 171 -1.58 31.80 17.65
CA GLU A 171 -0.62 32.89 17.87
C GLU A 171 -1.22 34.11 18.58
N ARG A 172 -2.53 34.08 18.85
CA ARG A 172 -3.26 35.06 19.65
C ARG A 172 -4.18 34.36 20.66
N PRO A 173 -3.61 33.59 21.60
CA PRO A 173 -4.39 32.90 22.61
C PRO A 173 -5.03 33.89 23.60
N ARG A 174 -6.14 33.47 24.23
CA ARG A 174 -6.65 34.17 25.41
C ARG A 174 -5.70 33.93 26.58
N HIS A 175 -5.72 34.81 27.58
CA HIS A 175 -4.81 34.73 28.73
C HIS A 175 -4.74 33.35 29.41
N GLY A 176 -5.86 32.63 29.50
CA GLY A 176 -5.92 31.30 30.10
C GLY A 176 -5.36 30.16 29.24
N ASP A 177 -5.18 30.38 27.93
CA ASP A 177 -4.75 29.36 26.97
C ASP A 177 -3.25 29.51 26.59
N ILE A 178 -2.53 30.45 27.21
CA ILE A 178 -1.12 30.75 26.90
C ILE A 178 -0.21 29.61 27.36
N ASP A 179 0.60 29.09 26.42
CA ASP A 179 1.75 28.25 26.75
C ASP A 179 2.91 29.17 27.16
N TRP A 180 2.98 29.47 28.46
CA TRP A 180 3.97 30.40 29.01
C TRP A 180 5.41 29.93 28.76
N ASN A 181 5.69 28.64 28.90
CA ASN A 181 7.04 28.11 28.68
C ASN A 181 7.52 28.36 27.25
N ARG A 182 6.65 28.11 26.27
CA ARG A 182 7.00 28.29 24.86
C ARG A 182 6.98 29.75 24.44
N THR A 183 6.04 30.53 24.97
CA THR A 183 5.99 31.99 24.79
C THR A 183 7.26 32.64 25.32
N ILE A 184 7.74 32.27 26.51
CA ILE A 184 8.99 32.78 27.07
C ILE A 184 10.15 32.44 26.13
N ARG A 185 10.32 31.16 25.77
CA ARG A 185 11.41 30.72 24.87
C ARG A 185 11.42 31.46 23.53
N ALA A 186 10.25 31.65 22.90
CA ALA A 186 10.12 32.35 21.63
C ALA A 186 10.47 33.85 21.71
N ASN A 187 10.34 34.43 22.89
CA ASN A 187 10.57 35.87 23.14
C ASN A 187 11.82 36.14 23.98
N LEU A 188 12.68 35.14 24.25
CA LEU A 188 13.92 35.34 25.02
C LEU A 188 14.81 36.43 24.43
N ARG A 189 14.75 36.65 23.11
CA ARG A 189 15.44 37.75 22.41
C ARG A 189 15.01 39.15 22.89
N HIS A 190 13.86 39.28 23.54
CA HIS A 190 13.32 40.52 24.12
C HIS A 190 13.42 40.56 25.64
N TYR A 191 14.33 39.77 26.22
CA TYR A 191 14.62 39.86 27.64
C TYR A 191 15.24 41.21 27.97
N GLN A 192 14.70 41.90 28.97
CA GLN A 192 15.21 43.17 29.46
C GLN A 192 15.90 42.95 30.81
N PRO A 193 17.26 42.97 30.86
CA PRO A 193 18.01 42.69 32.08
C PRO A 193 17.69 43.65 33.22
N ALA A 194 17.48 44.93 32.90
CA ALA A 194 17.15 45.97 33.87
C ALA A 194 15.86 45.69 34.66
N TYR A 195 14.88 45.04 34.02
CA TYR A 195 13.57 44.73 34.62
C TYR A 195 13.39 43.25 34.94
N ARG A 196 14.40 42.41 34.67
CA ARG A 196 14.35 40.94 34.78
C ARG A 196 13.10 40.33 34.12
N THR A 197 12.61 40.93 33.04
CA THR A 197 11.32 40.60 32.43
C THR A 197 11.48 40.33 30.93
N VAL A 198 10.71 39.37 30.41
CA VAL A 198 10.57 39.11 28.97
C VAL A 198 9.30 39.78 28.48
N VAL A 199 9.40 40.71 27.52
CA VAL A 199 8.22 41.31 26.87
C VAL A 199 7.81 40.44 25.69
N PRO A 200 6.64 39.78 25.73
CA PRO A 200 6.23 38.89 24.66
C PRO A 200 5.71 39.69 23.45
N GLU A 201 6.43 39.62 22.33
CA GLU A 201 5.94 40.08 21.03
C GLU A 201 4.98 39.04 20.42
N ARG A 202 5.30 37.75 20.58
CA ARG A 202 4.49 36.63 20.05
C ARG A 202 3.97 35.77 21.19
N LEU A 203 2.66 35.76 21.41
CA LEU A 203 2.02 34.85 22.36
C LEU A 203 1.71 33.53 21.65
N ILE A 204 2.07 32.41 22.28
CA ILE A 204 1.76 31.08 21.76
C ILE A 204 0.86 30.41 22.78
N GLY A 205 -0.29 29.92 22.33
CA GLY A 205 -1.19 29.18 23.21
C GLY A 205 -1.69 27.88 22.61
N TYR A 206 -2.27 27.08 23.50
CA TYR A 206 -2.90 25.84 23.14
C TYR A 206 -4.14 26.15 22.29
N GLY A 207 -4.26 25.46 21.15
CA GLY A 207 -5.57 25.34 20.52
C GLY A 207 -6.55 24.75 21.51
N ARG A 208 -7.81 25.21 21.52
CA ARG A 208 -8.84 24.56 22.33
C ARG A 208 -8.75 23.05 22.08
N ARG A 209 -8.51 22.27 23.14
CA ARG A 209 -8.65 20.80 23.16
C ARG A 209 -10.12 20.41 23.04
N GLY A 210 -10.80 20.93 22.02
CA GLY A 210 -12.14 20.47 21.69
C GLY A 210 -12.02 19.12 21.01
N ASN A 211 -12.88 18.19 21.37
CA ASN A 211 -13.19 16.96 20.62
C ASN A 211 -13.78 17.25 19.22
N ALA A 212 -13.51 18.43 18.65
CA ALA A 212 -13.99 18.86 17.35
C ALA A 212 -13.03 18.38 16.27
N VAL A 213 -13.61 17.98 15.13
CA VAL A 213 -12.85 17.60 13.95
C VAL A 213 -11.98 18.77 13.49
N GLN A 214 -10.66 18.60 13.56
CA GLN A 214 -9.69 19.62 13.21
C GLN A 214 -9.37 19.63 11.73
N ARG A 215 -9.39 18.46 11.07
CA ARG A 215 -9.14 18.30 9.63
C ARG A 215 -10.04 17.22 9.04
N ASP A 216 -10.39 17.41 7.78
CA ASP A 216 -11.10 16.43 6.96
C ASP A 216 -10.06 15.77 6.03
N VAL A 217 -10.07 14.44 5.94
CA VAL A 217 -9.20 13.65 5.06
C VAL A 217 -10.10 12.84 4.13
N ILE A 218 -9.93 13.03 2.83
CA ILE A 218 -10.63 12.25 1.81
C ILE A 218 -9.58 11.42 1.08
N LEU A 219 -9.63 10.11 1.26
CA LEU A 219 -8.81 9.15 0.54
C LEU A 219 -9.61 8.66 -0.67
N CYS A 220 -9.11 8.93 -1.87
CA CYS A 220 -9.68 8.50 -3.12
C CYS A 220 -8.73 7.47 -3.75
N VAL A 221 -9.13 6.21 -3.78
CA VAL A 221 -8.25 5.09 -4.09
C VAL A 221 -8.73 4.35 -5.32
N ASP A 222 -7.85 4.22 -6.29
CA ASP A 222 -8.06 3.45 -7.52
C ASP A 222 -8.04 1.95 -7.20
N GLN A 223 -9.06 1.22 -7.68
CA GLN A 223 -9.20 -0.23 -7.52
C GLN A 223 -8.92 -1.02 -8.80
N SER A 224 -8.23 -0.41 -9.77
CA SER A 224 -7.70 -1.13 -10.92
C SER A 224 -6.82 -2.32 -10.49
N GLY A 225 -6.69 -3.32 -11.36
CA GLY A 225 -5.99 -4.57 -11.01
C GLY A 225 -4.53 -4.36 -10.59
N SER A 226 -3.85 -3.36 -11.16
CA SER A 226 -2.48 -2.94 -10.79
C SER A 226 -2.39 -2.33 -9.39
N MET A 227 -3.52 -1.90 -8.82
CA MET A 227 -3.60 -1.16 -7.56
C MET A 227 -3.95 -2.04 -6.36
N ALA A 228 -4.05 -3.36 -6.52
CA ALA A 228 -4.50 -4.28 -5.48
C ALA A 228 -3.76 -4.11 -4.14
N SER A 229 -2.43 -4.08 -4.15
CA SER A 229 -1.64 -3.83 -2.93
C SER A 229 -1.91 -2.44 -2.32
N SER A 230 -2.06 -1.42 -3.17
CA SER A 230 -2.31 -0.04 -2.74
C SER A 230 -3.69 0.11 -2.09
N VAL A 231 -4.70 -0.63 -2.56
CA VAL A 231 -6.02 -0.71 -1.93
C VAL A 231 -5.91 -1.28 -0.52
N VAL A 232 -5.13 -2.36 -0.33
CA VAL A 232 -4.92 -2.97 0.99
C VAL A 232 -4.31 -1.98 1.99
N TYR A 233 -3.18 -1.36 1.63
CA TYR A 233 -2.53 -0.39 2.50
C TYR A 233 -3.41 0.83 2.78
N SER A 234 -4.10 1.34 1.76
CA SER A 234 -4.98 2.51 1.90
C SER A 234 -6.19 2.21 2.78
N GLY A 235 -6.77 1.01 2.68
CA GLY A 235 -7.87 0.56 3.54
C GLY A 235 -7.48 0.50 5.01
N VAL A 236 -6.37 -0.19 5.33
CA VAL A 236 -5.86 -0.26 6.72
C VAL A 236 -5.52 1.13 7.25
N PHE A 237 -4.86 1.97 6.44
CA PHE A 237 -4.51 3.31 6.87
C PHE A 237 -5.74 4.20 7.09
N ALA A 238 -6.75 4.11 6.22
CA ALA A 238 -8.01 4.84 6.35
C ALA A 238 -8.72 4.46 7.66
N SER A 239 -8.77 3.16 8.00
CA SER A 239 -9.32 2.68 9.28
C SER A 239 -8.55 3.22 10.48
N VAL A 240 -7.22 3.24 10.43
CA VAL A 240 -6.38 3.85 11.48
C VAL A 240 -6.67 5.35 11.63
N LEU A 241 -6.80 6.10 10.53
CA LEU A 241 -7.15 7.51 10.58
C LEU A 241 -8.57 7.73 11.14
N ALA A 242 -9.53 6.90 10.74
CA ALA A 242 -10.92 6.97 11.20
C ALA A 242 -11.04 6.75 12.72
N SER A 243 -10.10 6.00 13.33
CA SER A 243 -10.02 5.84 14.78
C SER A 243 -9.65 7.14 15.53
N LEU A 244 -9.11 8.15 14.83
CA LEU A 244 -8.71 9.44 15.40
C LEU A 244 -9.88 10.41 15.43
N ARG A 245 -10.46 10.65 16.60
CA ARG A 245 -11.63 11.54 16.80
C ARG A 245 -11.44 12.98 16.30
N THR A 246 -10.21 13.44 16.17
CA THR A 246 -9.86 14.79 15.69
C THR A 246 -9.78 14.88 14.17
N LEU A 247 -9.94 13.76 13.46
CA LEU A 247 -10.05 13.68 12.01
C LEU A 247 -11.42 13.16 11.61
N ARG A 248 -11.93 13.69 10.50
CA ARG A 248 -13.02 13.07 9.76
C ARG A 248 -12.41 12.45 8.52
N THR A 249 -12.43 11.13 8.45
CA THR A 249 -11.88 10.37 7.32
C THR A 249 -13.01 9.89 6.45
N SER A 250 -12.91 10.13 5.15
CA SER A 250 -13.76 9.54 4.12
C SER A 250 -12.89 8.69 3.21
N LEU A 251 -13.40 7.51 2.82
CA LEU A 251 -12.74 6.61 1.90
C LEU A 251 -13.64 6.36 0.71
N VAL A 252 -13.17 6.77 -0.46
CA VAL A 252 -13.83 6.60 -1.74
C VAL A 252 -12.94 5.69 -2.57
N VAL A 253 -13.49 4.56 -3.01
CA VAL A 253 -12.81 3.66 -3.95
C VAL A 253 -13.47 3.76 -5.31
N PHE A 254 -12.68 3.66 -6.38
CA PHE A 254 -13.20 3.86 -7.72
C PHE A 254 -12.52 3.00 -8.78
N ASP A 255 -13.33 2.63 -9.77
CA ASP A 255 -12.93 2.10 -11.07
C ASP A 255 -13.64 2.93 -12.17
N THR A 256 -14.57 2.34 -12.92
CA THR A 256 -15.59 2.99 -13.76
C THR A 256 -16.79 3.55 -12.95
N SER A 257 -16.91 3.11 -11.72
CA SER A 257 -17.93 3.45 -10.73
C SER A 257 -17.26 3.95 -9.45
N VAL A 258 -18.01 4.69 -8.64
CA VAL A 258 -17.50 5.27 -7.40
C VAL A 258 -18.28 4.69 -6.24
N VAL A 259 -17.57 4.13 -5.27
CA VAL A 259 -18.14 3.54 -4.06
C VAL A 259 -17.57 4.26 -2.84
N ASP A 260 -18.45 4.68 -1.94
CA ASP A 260 -18.08 5.32 -0.68
C ASP A 260 -18.07 4.26 0.43
N LEU A 261 -16.88 3.95 0.94
CA LEU A 261 -16.66 2.97 2.00
C LEU A 261 -16.46 3.62 3.36
N THR A 262 -16.80 4.90 3.52
CA THR A 262 -16.65 5.64 4.78
C THR A 262 -17.33 4.94 5.96
N GLU A 263 -18.48 4.30 5.75
CA GLU A 263 -19.22 3.58 6.79
C GLU A 263 -18.54 2.27 7.25
N HIS A 264 -17.68 1.68 6.41
CA HIS A 264 -16.99 0.43 6.68
C HIS A 264 -15.64 0.63 7.38
N LEU A 265 -15.19 1.89 7.56
CA LEU A 265 -13.88 2.23 8.13
C LEU A 265 -13.62 1.67 9.54
N SER A 266 -14.65 1.23 10.25
CA SER A 266 -14.51 0.57 11.55
C SER A 266 -13.84 -0.81 11.48
N ASP A 267 -13.98 -1.54 10.37
CA ASP A 267 -13.31 -2.81 10.13
C ASP A 267 -12.56 -2.76 8.78
N PRO A 268 -11.22 -2.70 8.77
CA PRO A 268 -10.45 -2.71 7.53
C PRO A 268 -10.72 -3.95 6.67
N VAL A 269 -11.09 -5.10 7.25
CA VAL A 269 -11.46 -6.28 6.46
C VAL A 269 -12.75 -6.02 5.67
N ASP A 270 -13.75 -5.39 6.27
CA ASP A 270 -15.00 -5.05 5.58
C ASP A 270 -14.78 -4.01 4.49
N VAL A 271 -13.87 -3.04 4.70
CA VAL A 271 -13.43 -2.12 3.65
C VAL A 271 -12.91 -2.90 2.44
N LEU A 272 -11.97 -3.83 2.65
CA LEU A 272 -11.35 -4.58 1.56
C LEU A 272 -12.37 -5.45 0.82
N PHE A 273 -13.23 -6.18 1.53
CA PHE A 273 -14.28 -6.99 0.89
C PHE A 273 -15.42 -6.18 0.25
N GLY A 274 -15.53 -4.89 0.59
CA GLY A 274 -16.39 -3.92 -0.08
C GLY A 274 -15.80 -3.35 -1.37
N THR A 275 -14.51 -3.59 -1.65
CA THR A 275 -13.89 -3.25 -2.93
C THR A 275 -14.11 -4.35 -3.96
N GLN A 276 -14.18 -3.95 -5.23
CA GLN A 276 -14.24 -4.87 -6.36
C GLN A 276 -13.08 -4.53 -7.30
N LEU A 277 -12.03 -5.35 -7.27
CA LEU A 277 -10.85 -5.11 -8.12
C LEU A 277 -11.15 -5.45 -9.58
N GLY A 278 -10.85 -4.52 -10.48
CA GLY A 278 -10.94 -4.72 -11.93
C GLY A 278 -11.93 -3.81 -12.66
N GLY A 279 -11.72 -3.62 -13.96
CA GLY A 279 -12.47 -2.67 -14.80
C GLY A 279 -11.57 -1.61 -15.42
N GLY A 280 -12.17 -0.60 -16.05
CA GLY A 280 -11.47 0.63 -16.45
C GLY A 280 -11.38 1.63 -15.29
N THR A 281 -10.75 2.78 -15.54
CA THR A 281 -10.51 3.82 -14.52
C THR A 281 -11.15 5.14 -14.96
N ASP A 282 -11.96 5.76 -14.10
CA ASP A 282 -12.53 7.10 -14.30
C ASP A 282 -12.19 8.00 -13.10
N ILE A 283 -11.02 8.63 -13.17
CA ILE A 283 -10.48 9.46 -12.09
C ILE A 283 -11.31 10.75 -11.97
N ASN A 284 -11.70 11.35 -13.10
CA ASN A 284 -12.56 12.52 -13.16
C ASN A 284 -13.85 12.35 -12.35
N ARG A 285 -14.56 11.22 -12.53
CA ARG A 285 -15.79 10.92 -11.80
C ARG A 285 -15.56 10.72 -10.32
N ALA A 286 -14.46 10.07 -9.93
CA ALA A 286 -14.08 9.90 -8.54
C ALA A 286 -13.82 11.26 -7.86
N ILE A 287 -13.05 12.15 -8.51
CA ILE A 287 -12.81 13.51 -8.05
C ILE A 287 -14.12 14.30 -7.94
N ALA A 288 -15.01 14.19 -8.93
CA ALA A 288 -16.32 14.85 -8.90
C ALA A 288 -17.16 14.41 -7.70
N TYR A 289 -17.15 13.11 -7.35
CA TYR A 289 -17.80 12.62 -6.14
C TYR A 289 -17.15 13.20 -4.88
N SER A 290 -15.82 13.11 -4.78
CA SER A 290 -15.05 13.60 -3.63
C SER A 290 -15.19 15.11 -3.42
N GLN A 291 -15.31 15.91 -4.47
CA GLN A 291 -15.60 17.36 -4.39
C GLN A 291 -16.86 17.64 -3.55
N ARG A 292 -17.88 16.78 -3.62
CA ARG A 292 -19.14 16.95 -2.85
C ARG A 292 -18.96 16.66 -1.36
N LEU A 293 -17.95 15.89 -0.99
CA LEU A 293 -17.62 15.61 0.41
C LEU A 293 -16.86 16.76 1.08
N VAL A 294 -16.28 17.67 0.29
CA VAL A 294 -15.52 18.82 0.79
C VAL A 294 -16.49 19.87 1.37
N THR A 295 -16.61 19.92 2.69
CA THR A 295 -17.40 20.96 3.38
C THR A 295 -16.55 22.14 3.86
N ARG A 296 -15.25 21.90 4.12
CA ARG A 296 -14.31 22.88 4.67
C ARG A 296 -13.00 22.85 3.88
N PRO A 297 -12.93 23.53 2.72
CA PRO A 297 -11.81 23.38 1.79
C PRO A 297 -10.43 23.58 2.44
N ARG A 298 -10.26 24.62 3.28
CA ARG A 298 -8.98 24.93 3.92
C ARG A 298 -8.57 23.90 5.00
N GLU A 299 -9.52 23.20 5.58
CA GLU A 299 -9.27 22.13 6.55
C GLU A 299 -9.23 20.74 5.91
N THR A 300 -9.43 20.64 4.58
CA THR A 300 -9.51 19.36 3.86
C THR A 300 -8.18 18.99 3.20
N ILE A 301 -7.81 17.73 3.36
CA ILE A 301 -6.71 17.07 2.64
C ILE A 301 -7.34 16.02 1.73
N PHE A 302 -7.13 16.16 0.43
CA PHE A 302 -7.57 15.19 -0.56
C PHE A 302 -6.35 14.41 -1.06
N VAL A 303 -6.38 13.10 -0.89
CA VAL A 303 -5.29 12.19 -1.29
C VAL A 303 -5.83 11.26 -2.37
N LEU A 304 -5.30 11.38 -3.58
CA LEU A 304 -5.57 10.50 -4.70
C LEU A 304 -4.50 9.41 -4.76
N VAL A 305 -4.89 8.14 -4.67
CA VAL A 305 -4.00 6.98 -4.80
C VAL A 305 -4.33 6.31 -6.12
N SER A 306 -3.51 6.52 -7.15
CA SER A 306 -3.73 6.02 -8.52
C SER A 306 -2.41 6.04 -9.30
N ASP A 307 -2.32 5.21 -10.33
CA ASP A 307 -1.28 5.28 -11.35
C ASP A 307 -1.51 6.43 -12.37
N LEU A 308 -2.58 7.21 -12.18
CA LEU A 308 -2.94 8.40 -12.97
C LEU A 308 -3.29 8.11 -14.44
N TYR A 309 -3.47 6.84 -14.82
CA TYR A 309 -4.02 6.52 -16.14
C TYR A 309 -5.52 6.84 -16.15
N GLU A 310 -5.87 7.96 -16.78
CA GLU A 310 -7.25 8.42 -16.89
C GLU A 310 -7.96 7.78 -18.09
N GLY A 311 -9.01 7.00 -17.83
CA GLY A 311 -9.92 6.48 -18.86
C GLY A 311 -11.13 7.39 -19.12
N GLY A 312 -11.36 8.40 -18.27
CA GLY A 312 -12.38 9.42 -18.40
C GLY A 312 -11.91 10.70 -19.12
N ALA A 313 -12.54 11.83 -18.78
CA ALA A 313 -12.27 13.11 -19.41
C ALA A 313 -11.11 13.85 -18.73
N ARG A 314 -9.88 13.64 -19.22
CA ARG A 314 -8.63 14.23 -18.70
C ARG A 314 -8.69 15.74 -18.46
N ASP A 315 -9.21 16.51 -19.41
CA ASP A 315 -9.28 17.96 -19.27
C ASP A 315 -10.25 18.40 -18.17
N GLU A 316 -11.31 17.62 -17.93
CA GLU A 316 -12.20 17.86 -16.80
C GLU A 316 -11.57 17.46 -15.48
N MET A 317 -10.84 16.33 -15.43
CA MET A 317 -10.08 15.89 -14.27
C MET A 317 -9.14 17.01 -13.81
N LEU A 318 -8.32 17.55 -14.72
CA LEU A 318 -7.38 18.63 -14.40
C LEU A 318 -8.09 19.91 -13.95
N ARG A 319 -9.23 20.25 -14.56
CA ARG A 319 -10.04 21.41 -14.16
C ARG A 319 -10.58 21.25 -12.74
N ARG A 320 -11.12 20.08 -12.39
CA ARG A 320 -11.64 19.79 -11.04
C ARG A 320 -10.55 19.83 -9.98
N VAL A 321 -9.37 19.31 -10.30
CA VAL A 321 -8.20 19.43 -9.41
C VAL A 321 -7.83 20.89 -9.21
N ALA A 322 -7.79 21.69 -10.29
CA ALA A 322 -7.51 23.12 -10.19
C ALA A 322 -8.56 23.85 -9.34
N GLU A 323 -9.84 23.49 -9.44
CA GLU A 323 -10.92 24.01 -8.59
C GLU A 323 -10.71 23.66 -7.11
N LEU A 324 -10.35 22.40 -6.79
CA LEU A 324 -10.05 21.97 -5.43
C LEU A 324 -8.87 22.76 -4.83
N VAL A 325 -7.77 22.87 -5.59
CA VAL A 325 -6.60 23.64 -5.17
C VAL A 325 -6.95 25.12 -4.99
N GLY A 326 -7.71 25.70 -5.94
CA GLY A 326 -8.17 27.08 -5.89
C GLY A 326 -9.09 27.37 -4.70
N ALA A 327 -9.90 26.40 -4.28
CA ALA A 327 -10.72 26.49 -3.07
C ALA A 327 -9.88 26.40 -1.77
N GLY A 328 -8.62 25.99 -1.86
CA GLY A 328 -7.69 25.87 -0.74
C GLY A 328 -7.61 24.47 -0.12
N VAL A 329 -8.12 23.45 -0.82
CA VAL A 329 -7.93 22.03 -0.48
C VAL A 329 -6.49 21.66 -0.71
N GLN A 330 -5.91 20.93 0.24
CA GLN A 330 -4.57 20.37 0.06
C GLN A 330 -4.67 19.05 -0.69
N VAL A 331 -4.35 19.09 -1.99
CA VAL A 331 -4.42 17.92 -2.88
C VAL A 331 -3.04 17.25 -2.98
N VAL A 332 -3.01 15.92 -2.91
CA VAL A 332 -1.81 15.09 -3.05
C VAL A 332 -2.12 13.89 -3.94
N ALA A 333 -1.25 13.59 -4.91
CA ALA A 333 -1.33 12.38 -5.71
C ALA A 333 -0.22 11.40 -5.26
N LEU A 334 -0.62 10.19 -4.89
CA LEU A 334 0.27 9.11 -4.50
C LEU A 334 0.27 8.07 -5.60
N LEU A 335 1.42 7.96 -6.23
CA LEU A 335 1.68 6.99 -7.28
C LEU A 335 1.97 5.65 -6.59
N ALA A 336 1.28 4.60 -7.02
CA ALA A 336 1.60 3.26 -6.54
C ALA A 336 3.03 2.90 -6.98
N LEU A 337 3.79 2.32 -6.05
CA LEU A 337 5.00 1.59 -6.39
C LEU A 337 4.57 0.15 -6.62
N SER A 338 4.77 -0.37 -7.83
CA SER A 338 4.88 -1.81 -7.99
C SER A 338 6.15 -2.26 -7.26
N ASP A 339 6.06 -3.30 -6.44
CA ASP A 339 7.23 -3.91 -5.80
C ASP A 339 8.27 -4.42 -6.85
N ASP A 340 7.89 -4.48 -8.14
CA ASP A 340 8.71 -4.83 -9.31
C ASP A 340 9.61 -3.71 -9.87
N GLY A 341 9.73 -2.57 -9.18
CA GLY A 341 10.82 -1.61 -9.43
C GLY A 341 10.70 -0.70 -10.67
N ALA A 342 9.70 -0.86 -11.54
CA ALA A 342 9.38 0.11 -12.59
C ALA A 342 8.11 0.90 -12.22
N PRO A 343 8.21 2.20 -11.87
CA PRO A 343 7.02 2.98 -11.57
C PRO A 343 6.21 3.20 -12.86
N SER A 344 5.16 2.40 -13.05
CA SER A 344 4.21 2.56 -14.16
C SER A 344 3.14 3.56 -13.74
N TYR A 345 3.23 4.78 -14.23
CA TYR A 345 2.22 5.82 -14.05
C TYR A 345 2.19 6.78 -15.25
N ASP A 346 1.09 7.51 -15.42
CA ASP A 346 0.97 8.52 -16.48
C ASP A 346 1.81 9.78 -16.13
N HIS A 347 2.98 9.89 -16.77
CA HIS A 347 3.91 11.01 -16.58
C HIS A 347 3.33 12.35 -17.03
N ASP A 348 2.48 12.37 -18.06
CA ASP A 348 1.88 13.61 -18.58
C ASP A 348 0.84 14.15 -17.60
N ASN A 349 0.04 13.27 -17.00
CA ASN A 349 -0.89 13.63 -15.93
C ASN A 349 -0.16 14.04 -14.65
N ALA A 350 0.89 13.31 -14.26
CA ALA A 350 1.71 13.69 -13.11
C ALA A 350 2.33 15.09 -13.28
N ALA A 351 2.86 15.40 -14.47
CA ALA A 351 3.42 16.72 -14.78
C ALA A 351 2.35 17.83 -14.82
N ALA A 352 1.17 17.53 -15.36
CA ALA A 352 0.04 18.46 -15.38
C ALA A 352 -0.46 18.78 -13.95
N LEU A 353 -0.61 17.76 -13.10
CA LEU A 353 -0.93 17.94 -11.67
C LEU A 353 0.17 18.74 -10.96
N GLY A 354 1.43 18.45 -11.27
CA GLY A 354 2.59 19.24 -10.81
C GLY A 354 2.50 20.71 -11.22
N SER A 355 2.02 21.02 -12.42
CA SER A 355 1.82 22.42 -12.84
C SER A 355 0.72 23.13 -12.06
N LEU A 356 -0.25 22.38 -11.53
CA LEU A 356 -1.37 22.88 -10.73
C LEU A 356 -1.07 23.04 -9.23
N GLY A 357 0.15 22.78 -8.78
CA GLY A 357 0.48 22.83 -7.35
C GLY A 357 0.39 21.49 -6.64
N VAL A 358 -0.05 20.42 -7.32
CA VAL A 358 -0.27 19.10 -6.72
C VAL A 358 1.01 18.26 -6.80
N PRO A 359 1.61 17.84 -5.67
CA PRO A 359 2.72 16.90 -5.70
C PRO A 359 2.21 15.50 -6.10
N ALA A 360 2.88 14.90 -7.08
CA ALA A 360 2.68 13.52 -7.50
C ALA A 360 3.99 12.75 -7.27
N PHE A 361 3.97 11.74 -6.38
CA PHE A 361 5.16 10.95 -6.08
C PHE A 361 4.81 9.57 -5.56
N ALA A 362 5.78 8.67 -5.73
CA ALA A 362 5.75 7.33 -5.19
C ALA A 362 5.98 7.32 -3.67
N CYS A 363 5.07 6.71 -2.91
CA CYS A 363 5.14 6.66 -1.45
C CYS A 363 5.05 5.20 -0.99
N THR A 364 6.03 4.75 -0.18
CA THR A 364 5.84 3.44 0.48
C THR A 364 4.86 3.58 1.65
N PRO A 365 4.18 2.49 2.03
CA PRO A 365 3.25 2.49 3.15
C PRO A 365 3.84 3.05 4.46
N ASP A 366 5.12 2.80 4.73
CA ASP A 366 5.81 3.26 5.94
C ASP A 366 6.03 4.79 6.01
N MET A 367 5.95 5.48 4.86
CA MET A 367 6.11 6.94 4.74
C MET A 367 4.78 7.70 4.85
N PHE A 368 3.66 7.02 4.58
CA PHE A 368 2.33 7.63 4.61
C PHE A 368 2.01 8.37 5.93
N PRO A 369 2.35 7.86 7.14
CA PRO A 369 2.22 8.61 8.40
C PRO A 369 2.86 10.00 8.39
N GLU A 370 4.06 10.10 7.84
CA GLU A 370 4.86 11.32 7.85
C GLU A 370 4.36 12.32 6.82
N LEU A 371 3.97 11.82 5.65
CA LEU A 371 3.26 12.58 4.64
C LEU A 371 2.00 13.23 5.23
N MET A 372 1.15 12.45 5.91
CA MET A 372 -0.08 12.98 6.52
C MET A 372 0.23 14.00 7.61
N ALA A 373 1.27 13.77 8.41
CA ALA A 373 1.73 14.74 9.40
C ALA A 373 2.19 16.06 8.76
N ALA A 374 2.90 16.01 7.64
CA ALA A 374 3.31 17.19 6.87
C ALA A 374 2.11 17.89 6.25
N ALA A 375 1.15 17.14 5.70
CA ALA A 375 -0.06 17.67 5.09
C ALA A 375 -0.94 18.38 6.12
N ILE A 376 -1.15 17.78 7.29
CA ILE A 376 -1.90 18.41 8.40
C ILE A 376 -1.26 19.73 8.83
N GLN A 377 0.08 19.80 8.84
CA GLN A 377 0.79 21.03 9.18
C GLN A 377 0.90 22.04 8.03
N ARG A 378 0.36 21.72 6.85
CA ARG A 378 0.50 22.54 5.63
C ARG A 378 1.97 22.86 5.31
N HIS A 379 2.86 21.91 5.59
CA HIS A 379 4.24 22.00 5.11
C HIS A 379 4.29 21.79 3.60
N ASP A 380 5.36 22.26 2.97
CA ASP A 380 5.60 22.00 1.55
C ASP A 380 5.81 20.49 1.32
N LEU A 381 4.83 19.90 0.64
CA LEU A 381 4.81 18.48 0.33
C LEU A 381 5.72 18.13 -0.85
N ARG A 382 6.08 19.09 -1.71
CA ARG A 382 7.08 18.87 -2.78
C ARG A 382 8.45 18.71 -2.18
N ALA A 383 8.83 19.63 -1.30
CA ALA A 383 10.08 19.53 -0.56
C ALA A 383 10.15 18.28 0.33
N PHE A 384 9.00 17.76 0.79
CA PHE A 384 8.95 16.44 1.44
C PHE A 384 9.25 15.32 0.46
N ALA A 385 8.56 15.26 -0.69
CA ALA A 385 8.76 14.25 -1.72
C ALA A 385 10.21 14.21 -2.24
N GLU A 386 10.83 15.37 -2.47
CA GLU A 386 12.21 15.48 -2.94
C GLU A 386 13.23 14.96 -1.92
N ARG A 387 13.06 15.28 -0.62
CA ARG A 387 13.97 14.81 0.44
C ARG A 387 13.93 13.30 0.59
N GLU A 388 12.74 12.74 0.58
CA GLU A 388 12.55 11.30 0.76
C GLU A 388 12.96 10.52 -0.50
N GLY A 389 12.71 11.07 -1.70
CA GLY A 389 13.22 10.53 -2.96
C GLY A 389 14.76 10.54 -3.02
N ALA A 390 15.41 11.60 -2.56
CA ALA A 390 16.86 11.72 -2.52
C ALA A 390 17.52 10.76 -1.50
N GLN A 391 16.86 10.49 -0.36
CA GLN A 391 17.32 9.51 0.62
C GLN A 391 17.30 8.07 0.08
N ARG A 392 16.37 7.74 -0.81
CA ARG A 392 16.35 6.43 -1.50
C ARG A 392 17.48 6.30 -2.52
N ALA A 393 17.77 7.37 -3.27
CA ALA A 393 18.84 7.37 -4.26
C ALA A 393 20.25 7.24 -3.64
N HIS A 394 20.44 7.64 -2.37
CA HIS A 394 21.70 7.51 -1.63
C HIS A 394 21.79 6.23 -0.77
N GLY A 395 20.71 5.45 -0.67
CA GLY A 395 20.64 4.23 0.15
C GLY A 395 20.65 2.93 -0.66
N SER A 396 20.84 2.99 -1.98
CA SER A 396 21.03 1.82 -2.87
C SER A 396 22.50 1.56 -3.17
#